data_AF-A0A1B8A7K3-F1
#
_entry.id   AF-A0A1B8A7K3-F1
#
_cell.length_a   1.000
_cell.length_b   1.000
_cell.length_c   1.000
_cell.angle_alpha   90.00
_cell.angle_beta   90.00
_cell.angle_gamma   90.00
#
_symmetry.space_group_name_H-M   'P 1'
#
loop_
_entity.id
_entity.type
_entity.pdbx_description
1 polymer ?
#
loop_
_entity_poly.entity_id
_entity_poly.type
_entity_poly.pdbx_seq_one_letter_code
_entity_poly.pdbx_strand_id
1 'polypeptide(L)'
;MGRYVYTEKGVIDAVFDITNGPLSQYQTSEKYGVAQPVLSKRLSGQKSRKESTHTHQQLSPSQDKLLSFLDVPGGLTAKKANEIRTAVTLTESRVDYRGRSFLFLPSSHRIARYRFRQNGLLLPFGASRREFQQPNPTFFQTTDSWPMYDNADPLNGWSLKEVETTFTGLATSDIYGKLYYRIRVTLKTFLERISSLSVAFELLQVDASNLSGHLENRVFDRIEVSNISDGGYLGIHQTVGIMSPLLQAPDINPHATLITLLMNVVDENMTDQDQIADATMHSPSTKRLLKFLPPNHPPTSRYDPDIIKFSYARDFVRTYDQIFKRDKLVRSRFMLVGS
;
A
#
# COMPACT_ATOMS: atom_id res chain seq x y z
N MET A 1 18.37 1.49 -42.57
CA MET A 1 17.90 2.39 -41.49
C MET A 1 18.38 1.84 -40.15
N GLY A 2 19.20 2.62 -39.44
CA GLY A 2 19.95 2.17 -38.27
C GLY A 2 19.08 1.75 -37.08
N ARG A 3 19.57 0.77 -36.32
CA ARG A 3 19.04 0.44 -34.99
C ARG A 3 19.38 1.60 -34.05
N TYR A 4 18.38 2.14 -33.37
CA TYR A 4 18.60 3.14 -32.33
C TYR A 4 19.22 2.45 -31.10
N VAL A 5 20.35 2.95 -30.62
CA VAL A 5 21.03 2.47 -29.41
C VAL A 5 20.75 3.46 -28.30
N TYR A 6 20.12 3.00 -27.22
CA TYR A 6 19.85 3.77 -26.00
C TYR A 6 19.78 2.80 -24.81
N THR A 7 19.82 3.34 -23.59
CA THR A 7 19.66 2.56 -22.36
C THR A 7 18.24 2.67 -21.83
N GLU A 8 17.72 1.60 -21.22
CA GLU A 8 16.37 1.62 -20.63
C GLU A 8 16.26 2.64 -19.49
N LYS A 9 17.38 2.87 -18.77
CA LYS A 9 17.50 3.97 -17.79
C LYS A 9 17.24 5.34 -18.42
N GLY A 10 17.87 5.62 -19.58
CA GLY A 10 17.66 6.88 -20.30
C GLY A 10 16.21 7.07 -20.78
N VAL A 11 15.51 5.98 -21.13
CA VAL A 11 14.09 6.01 -21.48
C VAL A 11 13.22 6.33 -20.27
N ILE A 12 13.49 5.70 -19.13
CA ILE A 12 12.75 5.95 -17.88
C ILE A 12 12.93 7.40 -17.42
N ASP A 13 14.17 7.89 -17.40
CA ASP A 13 14.49 9.26 -17.02
C ASP A 13 13.84 10.27 -17.98
N ALA A 14 13.84 9.96 -19.28
CA ALA A 14 13.17 10.77 -20.28
C ALA A 14 11.64 10.82 -20.10
N VAL A 15 10.99 9.68 -19.93
CA VAL A 15 9.54 9.62 -19.65
C VAL A 15 9.21 10.36 -18.36
N PHE A 16 10.07 10.28 -17.36
CA PHE A 16 9.90 11.01 -16.11
C PHE A 16 9.97 12.53 -16.30
N ASP A 17 10.98 13.03 -17.02
CA ASP A 17 11.18 14.45 -17.29
C ASP A 17 10.07 15.04 -18.18
N ILE A 18 9.52 14.26 -19.11
CA ILE A 18 8.37 14.67 -19.94
C ILE A 18 7.08 14.71 -19.11
N THR A 19 6.90 13.76 -18.19
CA THR A 19 5.65 13.66 -17.41
C THR A 19 5.63 14.54 -16.17
N ASN A 20 6.78 14.97 -15.65
CA ASN A 20 6.86 15.76 -14.40
C ASN A 20 7.82 16.95 -14.44
N GLY A 21 8.68 17.05 -15.45
CA GLY A 21 9.64 18.14 -15.61
C GLY A 21 9.13 19.22 -16.57
N PRO A 22 9.87 20.33 -16.73
CA PRO A 22 9.55 21.38 -17.69
C PRO A 22 9.96 21.03 -19.13
N LEU A 23 10.56 19.86 -19.35
CA LEU A 23 11.17 19.50 -20.62
C LEU A 23 10.13 18.91 -21.56
N SER A 24 10.07 19.48 -22.77
CA SER A 24 9.33 18.89 -23.87
C SER A 24 9.94 17.55 -24.29
N GLN A 25 9.15 16.75 -25.01
CA GLN A 25 9.64 15.50 -25.59
C GLN A 25 10.90 15.74 -26.42
N TYR A 26 10.96 16.82 -27.21
CA TYR A 26 12.13 17.24 -28.02
C TYR A 26 13.40 17.41 -27.18
N GLN A 27 13.33 18.27 -26.16
CA GLN A 27 14.46 18.55 -25.28
C GLN A 27 14.93 17.30 -24.53
N THR A 28 13.99 16.44 -24.17
CA THR A 28 14.27 15.20 -23.45
C THR A 28 14.97 14.17 -24.34
N SER A 29 14.60 14.09 -25.62
CA SER A 29 15.26 13.21 -26.59
C SER A 29 16.72 13.57 -26.82
N GLU A 30 17.03 14.87 -26.92
CA GLU A 30 18.41 15.34 -27.01
C GLU A 30 19.18 15.08 -25.71
N LYS A 31 18.57 15.35 -24.55
CA LYS A 31 19.19 15.15 -23.23
C LYS A 31 19.57 13.70 -22.93
N TYR A 32 18.69 12.75 -23.28
CA TYR A 32 18.86 11.34 -22.91
C TYR A 32 19.27 10.44 -24.08
N GLY A 33 19.47 11.00 -25.28
CA GLY A 33 19.84 10.24 -26.48
C GLY A 33 18.77 9.24 -26.94
N VAL A 34 17.51 9.43 -26.54
CA VAL A 34 16.40 8.53 -26.88
C VAL A 34 15.59 9.16 -28.01
N ALA A 35 15.39 8.46 -29.12
CA ALA A 35 14.67 9.03 -30.27
C ALA A 35 13.20 9.37 -29.95
N GLN A 36 12.70 10.51 -30.48
CA GLN A 36 11.31 10.96 -30.34
C GLN A 36 10.26 9.84 -30.50
N PRO A 37 10.31 8.99 -31.54
CA PRO A 37 9.28 7.98 -31.76
C PRO A 37 9.29 6.88 -30.69
N VAL A 38 10.43 6.63 -30.03
CA VAL A 38 10.55 5.68 -28.92
C VAL A 38 9.87 6.26 -27.68
N LEU A 39 10.16 7.52 -27.35
CA LEU A 39 9.51 8.22 -26.23
C LEU A 39 7.99 8.31 -26.41
N SER A 40 7.53 8.62 -27.62
CA SER A 40 6.09 8.70 -27.94
C SER A 40 5.38 7.36 -27.73
N LYS A 41 6.01 6.25 -28.15
CA LYS A 41 5.47 4.91 -27.97
C LYS A 41 5.48 4.46 -26.51
N ARG A 42 6.55 4.76 -25.78
CA ARG A 42 6.64 4.46 -24.35
C ARG A 42 5.62 5.24 -23.52
N LEU A 43 5.42 6.52 -23.82
CA LEU A 43 4.38 7.34 -23.22
C LEU A 43 2.96 6.83 -23.53
N SER A 44 2.75 6.21 -24.69
CA SER A 44 1.47 5.59 -25.08
C SER A 44 1.33 4.12 -24.66
N GLY A 45 2.28 3.58 -23.89
CA GLY A 45 2.25 2.19 -23.40
C GLY A 45 2.53 1.12 -24.47
N GLN A 46 3.01 1.50 -25.65
CA GLN A 46 3.33 0.57 -26.74
C GLN A 46 4.83 0.19 -26.74
N LYS A 47 5.13 -1.12 -26.80
CA LYS A 47 6.51 -1.61 -27.05
C LYS A 47 6.93 -1.32 -28.50
N SER A 48 8.18 -0.93 -28.74
CA SER A 48 8.69 -0.72 -30.10
C SER A 48 9.02 -2.05 -30.78
N ARG A 49 8.42 -2.34 -31.95
CA ARG A 49 8.69 -3.54 -32.78
C ARG A 49 10.14 -3.69 -33.27
N LYS A 50 11.03 -2.72 -33.01
CA LYS A 50 12.43 -2.70 -33.50
C LYS A 50 13.48 -2.71 -32.38
N GLU A 51 13.09 -3.06 -31.16
CA GLU A 51 14.02 -3.24 -30.04
C GLU A 51 14.61 -4.67 -30.08
N SER A 52 15.94 -4.76 -30.02
CA SER A 52 16.65 -5.98 -29.69
C SER A 52 17.16 -5.83 -28.27
N THR A 53 16.31 -6.10 -27.27
CA THR A 53 16.81 -6.48 -25.95
C THR A 53 17.50 -7.82 -26.12
N HIS A 54 18.75 -7.93 -25.68
CA HIS A 54 19.45 -9.22 -25.69
C HIS A 54 18.60 -10.26 -24.95
N THR A 55 18.02 -11.18 -25.70
CA THR A 55 17.29 -12.33 -25.18
C THR A 55 18.32 -13.27 -24.56
N HIS A 56 18.60 -13.07 -23.27
CA HIS A 56 19.26 -14.10 -22.48
C HIS A 56 18.21 -15.13 -22.06
N GLN A 57 18.39 -16.34 -22.61
CA GLN A 57 17.78 -17.62 -22.23
C GLN A 57 16.26 -17.77 -22.41
N GLN A 58 15.87 -18.95 -22.91
CA GLN A 58 14.51 -19.46 -22.78
C GLN A 58 14.15 -19.41 -21.30
N LEU A 59 13.14 -18.60 -20.97
CA LEU A 59 12.60 -18.52 -19.63
C LEU A 59 12.01 -19.89 -19.28
N SER A 60 12.15 -20.28 -18.02
CA SER A 60 11.51 -21.51 -17.54
C SER A 60 9.98 -21.39 -17.63
N PRO A 61 9.23 -22.50 -17.76
CA PRO A 61 7.76 -22.46 -17.85
C PRO A 61 7.07 -21.72 -16.68
N SER A 62 7.69 -21.71 -15.49
CA SER A 62 7.22 -20.95 -14.32
C SER A 62 7.42 -19.44 -14.50
N GLN A 63 8.52 -19.01 -15.12
CA GLN A 63 8.76 -17.60 -15.47
C GLN A 63 7.82 -17.13 -16.59
N ASP A 64 7.54 -17.97 -17.59
CA ASP A 64 6.55 -17.66 -18.64
C ASP A 64 5.15 -17.48 -18.04
N LYS A 65 4.76 -18.35 -17.09
CA LYS A 65 3.51 -18.19 -16.34
C LYS A 65 3.49 -16.92 -15.50
N LEU A 66 4.60 -16.50 -14.90
CA LEU A 66 4.65 -15.23 -14.16
C LEU A 66 4.48 -14.04 -15.11
N LEU A 67 5.10 -14.07 -16.29
CA LEU A 67 4.97 -13.01 -17.28
C LEU A 67 3.56 -12.87 -17.83
N SER A 68 2.81 -13.98 -17.93
CA SER A 68 1.41 -13.91 -18.39
C SER A 68 0.50 -13.10 -17.45
N PHE A 69 0.89 -12.89 -16.18
CA PHE A 69 0.14 -12.01 -15.26
C PHE A 69 0.24 -10.52 -15.66
N LEU A 70 1.15 -10.17 -16.57
CA LEU A 70 1.30 -8.82 -17.11
C LEU A 70 0.52 -8.63 -18.42
N ASP A 71 -0.15 -9.67 -18.91
CA ASP A 71 -0.99 -9.60 -20.10
C ASP A 71 -2.45 -9.37 -19.69
N VAL A 72 -3.12 -8.44 -20.36
CA VAL A 72 -4.55 -8.20 -20.14
C VAL A 72 -5.34 -9.40 -20.69
N PRO A 73 -6.27 -9.99 -19.90
CA PRO A 73 -7.08 -11.09 -20.38
C PRO A 73 -7.79 -10.77 -21.70
N GLY A 74 -7.80 -11.73 -22.62
CA GLY A 74 -8.43 -11.57 -23.93
C GLY A 74 -9.88 -11.11 -23.82
N GLY A 75 -10.23 -10.03 -24.53
CA GLY A 75 -11.58 -9.46 -24.53
C GLY A 75 -11.92 -8.54 -23.36
N LEU A 76 -11.02 -8.36 -22.38
CA LEU A 76 -11.25 -7.42 -21.28
C LEU A 76 -10.97 -5.97 -21.72
N THR A 77 -12.04 -5.21 -21.96
CA THR A 77 -11.94 -3.78 -22.26
C THR A 77 -11.88 -2.94 -20.98
N ALA A 78 -11.35 -1.72 -21.03
CA ALA A 78 -11.39 -0.80 -19.88
C ALA A 78 -12.82 -0.51 -19.40
N LYS A 79 -13.79 -0.44 -20.31
CA LYS A 79 -15.21 -0.27 -19.94
C LYS A 79 -15.69 -1.46 -19.11
N LYS A 80 -15.46 -2.69 -19.58
CA LYS A 80 -15.88 -3.91 -18.87
C LYS A 80 -15.17 -4.06 -17.52
N ALA A 81 -13.87 -3.80 -17.46
CA ALA A 81 -13.11 -3.79 -16.22
C ALA A 81 -13.67 -2.78 -15.19
N ASN A 82 -14.06 -1.59 -15.65
CA ASN A 82 -14.68 -0.60 -14.78
C ASN A 82 -16.09 -1.01 -14.31
N GLU A 83 -16.89 -1.65 -15.16
CA GLU A 83 -18.20 -2.22 -14.77
C GLU A 83 -18.03 -3.27 -13.66
N ILE A 84 -17.12 -4.23 -13.83
CA ILE A 84 -16.84 -5.27 -12.83
C ILE A 84 -16.41 -4.64 -11.50
N ARG A 85 -15.48 -3.69 -11.55
CA ARG A 85 -14.98 -3.00 -10.36
C ARG A 85 -16.08 -2.19 -9.65
N THR A 86 -16.86 -1.41 -10.40
CA THR A 86 -17.94 -0.58 -9.83
C THR A 86 -19.10 -1.40 -9.28
N ALA A 87 -19.39 -2.56 -9.87
CA ALA A 87 -20.35 -3.52 -9.33
C ALA A 87 -19.98 -4.00 -7.92
N VAL A 88 -18.70 -3.96 -7.54
CA VAL A 88 -18.24 -4.23 -6.16
C VAL A 88 -18.13 -2.94 -5.35
N THR A 89 -17.36 -1.96 -5.82
CA THR A 89 -17.00 -0.77 -5.00
C THR A 89 -18.14 0.23 -4.78
N LEU A 90 -19.20 0.17 -5.62
CA LEU A 90 -20.34 1.09 -5.62
C LEU A 90 -21.71 0.38 -5.54
N THR A 91 -21.76 -0.91 -5.19
CA THR A 91 -23.02 -1.66 -5.10
C THR A 91 -24.04 -1.01 -4.16
N GLU A 92 -25.31 -0.97 -4.54
CA GLU A 92 -26.34 -0.25 -3.77
C GLU A 92 -26.53 -0.85 -2.36
N SER A 93 -26.42 -2.17 -2.23
CA SER A 93 -26.56 -2.88 -0.95
C SER A 93 -25.54 -2.47 0.13
N ARG A 94 -24.49 -1.73 -0.25
CA ARG A 94 -23.39 -1.29 0.63
C ARG A 94 -23.37 0.23 0.85
N VAL A 95 -24.46 0.94 0.53
CA VAL A 95 -24.54 2.41 0.67
C VAL A 95 -24.31 2.88 2.11
N ASP A 96 -24.89 2.20 3.11
CA ASP A 96 -24.67 2.52 4.54
C ASP A 96 -23.21 2.33 4.93
N TYR A 97 -22.61 1.20 4.53
CA TYR A 97 -21.20 0.90 4.80
C TYR A 97 -20.27 1.97 4.21
N ARG A 98 -20.53 2.42 2.97
CA ARG A 98 -19.81 3.55 2.35
C ARG A 98 -20.02 4.86 3.10
N GLY A 99 -21.26 5.17 3.47
CA GLY A 99 -21.62 6.37 4.21
C GLY A 99 -20.86 6.47 5.53
N ARG A 100 -20.82 5.38 6.30
CA ARG A 100 -20.03 5.28 7.54
C ARG A 100 -18.54 5.45 7.30
N SER A 101 -17.98 4.85 6.24
CA SER A 101 -16.57 5.07 5.88
C SER A 101 -16.27 6.55 5.57
N PHE A 102 -17.20 7.27 4.94
CA PHE A 102 -17.02 8.68 4.58
C PHE A 102 -17.25 9.64 5.75
N LEU A 103 -17.93 9.19 6.80
CA LEU A 103 -18.25 9.98 7.99
C LEU A 103 -17.01 10.63 8.63
N PHE A 104 -15.87 9.93 8.55
CA PHE A 104 -14.59 10.30 9.15
C PHE A 104 -13.70 11.17 8.24
N LEU A 105 -14.15 11.46 7.02
CA LEU A 105 -13.33 12.16 6.04
C LEU A 105 -13.75 13.63 5.92
N PRO A 106 -12.81 14.56 5.69
CA PRO A 106 -13.10 15.89 5.18
C PRO A 106 -13.85 15.85 3.84
N SER A 107 -14.67 16.86 3.56
CA SER A 107 -15.50 16.91 2.34
C SER A 107 -14.70 16.75 1.05
N SER A 108 -13.51 17.37 0.96
CA SER A 108 -12.60 17.22 -0.18
C SER A 108 -12.11 15.78 -0.36
N HIS A 109 -11.78 15.10 0.73
CA HIS A 109 -11.30 13.71 0.70
C HIS A 109 -12.42 12.74 0.30
N ARG A 110 -13.67 13.00 0.71
CA ARG A 110 -14.84 12.21 0.28
C ARG A 110 -15.00 12.24 -1.23
N ILE A 111 -14.89 13.42 -1.84
CA ILE A 111 -15.02 13.60 -3.29
C ILE A 111 -13.90 12.85 -4.03
N ALA A 112 -12.66 12.97 -3.55
CA ALA A 112 -11.53 12.27 -4.14
C ALA A 112 -11.67 10.73 -4.03
N ARG A 113 -12.04 10.22 -2.84
CA ARG A 113 -12.29 8.80 -2.61
C ARG A 113 -13.45 8.25 -3.43
N TYR A 114 -14.54 9.00 -3.55
CA TYR A 114 -15.67 8.61 -4.40
C TYR A 114 -15.24 8.53 -5.87
N ARG A 115 -14.47 9.51 -6.35
CA ARG A 115 -13.96 9.50 -7.74
C ARG A 115 -13.01 8.33 -7.99
N PHE A 116 -12.17 7.97 -7.03
CA PHE A 116 -11.35 6.75 -7.10
C PHE A 116 -12.23 5.50 -7.20
N ARG A 117 -13.30 5.38 -6.40
CA ARG A 117 -14.27 4.27 -6.51
C ARG A 117 -15.03 4.25 -7.84
N GLN A 118 -15.09 5.36 -8.59
CA GLN A 118 -15.78 5.40 -9.89
C GLN A 118 -14.91 4.96 -11.07
N ASN A 119 -13.58 5.09 -11.01
CA ASN A 119 -12.69 4.74 -12.12
C ASN A 119 -11.46 3.88 -11.75
N GLY A 120 -11.13 3.74 -10.47
CA GLY A 120 -9.98 2.97 -9.98
C GLY A 120 -8.62 3.64 -10.20
N LEU A 121 -8.58 4.92 -10.60
CA LEU A 121 -7.36 5.63 -10.96
C LEU A 121 -6.86 6.50 -9.80
N LEU A 122 -5.68 6.21 -9.29
CA LEU A 122 -4.95 7.07 -8.36
C LEU A 122 -4.21 8.15 -9.15
N LEU A 123 -4.82 9.32 -9.26
CA LEU A 123 -4.30 10.48 -10.00
C LEU A 123 -4.64 11.77 -9.24
N PRO A 124 -3.89 12.87 -9.50
CA PRO A 124 -4.34 14.20 -9.11
C PRO A 124 -5.75 14.45 -9.63
N PHE A 125 -6.58 15.10 -8.82
CA PHE A 125 -8.01 15.23 -9.08
C PHE A 125 -8.27 15.85 -10.46
N GLY A 126 -7.55 16.92 -10.81
CA GLY A 126 -7.66 17.61 -12.10
C GLY A 126 -7.05 16.88 -13.30
N ALA A 127 -6.31 15.78 -13.11
CA ALA A 127 -5.59 15.11 -14.19
C ALA A 127 -6.53 14.49 -15.24
N SER A 128 -6.09 14.50 -16.50
CA SER A 128 -6.79 13.81 -17.58
C SER A 128 -6.81 12.30 -17.34
N ARG A 129 -7.93 11.67 -17.68
CA ARG A 129 -8.11 10.21 -17.59
C ARG A 129 -8.15 9.55 -18.97
N ARG A 130 -8.00 10.34 -20.04
CA ARG A 130 -8.16 9.88 -21.44
C ARG A 130 -7.12 8.85 -21.87
N GLU A 131 -5.95 8.84 -21.24
CA GLU A 131 -4.84 7.93 -21.57
C GLU A 131 -4.98 6.57 -20.88
N PHE A 132 -5.84 6.45 -19.87
CA PHE A 132 -6.01 5.23 -19.07
C PHE A 132 -7.10 4.34 -19.68
N GLN A 133 -6.80 3.74 -20.83
CA GLN A 133 -7.74 2.93 -21.62
C GLN A 133 -7.48 1.42 -21.53
N GLN A 134 -6.51 0.99 -20.73
CA GLN A 134 -6.19 -0.42 -20.54
C GLN A 134 -6.41 -0.82 -19.08
N PRO A 135 -7.10 -1.96 -18.83
CA PRO A 135 -7.17 -2.55 -17.49
C PRO A 135 -5.76 -2.85 -16.96
N ASN A 136 -5.57 -2.74 -15.64
CA ASN A 136 -4.33 -3.20 -15.02
C ASN A 136 -4.32 -4.73 -14.96
N PRO A 137 -3.48 -5.44 -15.73
CA PRO A 137 -3.47 -6.89 -15.76
C PRO A 137 -3.16 -7.49 -14.38
N THR A 138 -2.39 -6.81 -13.52
CA THR A 138 -2.10 -7.32 -12.17
C THR A 138 -3.32 -7.35 -11.24
N PHE A 139 -4.38 -6.59 -11.56
CA PHE A 139 -5.66 -6.68 -10.85
C PHE A 139 -6.69 -7.55 -11.59
N PHE A 140 -6.57 -7.70 -12.90
CA PHE A 140 -7.52 -8.45 -13.70
C PHE A 140 -6.83 -9.66 -14.32
N GLN A 141 -6.83 -10.77 -13.59
CA GLN A 141 -6.37 -12.08 -14.10
C GLN A 141 -7.52 -12.87 -14.74
N THR A 142 -8.78 -12.49 -14.46
CA THR A 142 -9.98 -13.03 -15.13
C THR A 142 -10.82 -11.89 -15.71
N THR A 143 -11.78 -12.23 -16.57
CA THR A 143 -12.63 -11.27 -17.28
C THR A 143 -13.90 -10.88 -16.52
N ASP A 144 -14.08 -11.39 -15.30
CA ASP A 144 -15.34 -11.36 -14.55
C ASP A 144 -15.21 -11.03 -13.06
N SER A 145 -13.98 -10.98 -12.53
CA SER A 145 -13.75 -10.81 -11.10
C SER A 145 -12.97 -9.54 -10.76
N TRP A 146 -13.27 -8.99 -9.58
CA TRP A 146 -12.49 -7.93 -8.94
C TRP A 146 -11.83 -8.51 -7.69
N PRO A 147 -10.50 -8.46 -7.53
CA PRO A 147 -9.80 -9.21 -6.50
C PRO A 147 -9.76 -8.52 -5.13
N MET A 148 -10.21 -7.26 -5.03
CA MET A 148 -10.11 -6.46 -3.80
C MET A 148 -11.47 -6.26 -3.14
N TYR A 149 -11.45 -6.01 -1.83
CA TYR A 149 -12.66 -5.66 -1.08
C TYR A 149 -13.33 -4.38 -1.60
N ASP A 150 -14.63 -4.26 -1.34
CA ASP A 150 -15.43 -3.09 -1.70
C ASP A 150 -14.94 -1.79 -1.06
N ASN A 151 -14.17 -1.89 0.03
CA ASN A 151 -13.63 -0.79 0.81
C ASN A 151 -12.12 -0.55 0.62
N ALA A 152 -11.47 -1.31 -0.28
CA ALA A 152 -10.06 -1.17 -0.55
C ALA A 152 -9.71 0.27 -0.99
N ASP A 153 -8.69 0.83 -0.37
CA ASP A 153 -8.29 2.21 -0.56
C ASP A 153 -6.77 2.35 -0.55
N PRO A 154 -6.17 3.07 -1.52
CA PRO A 154 -4.73 3.17 -1.62
C PRO A 154 -4.11 3.96 -0.47
N LEU A 155 -4.88 4.75 0.29
CA LEU A 155 -4.36 5.46 1.46
C LEU A 155 -4.06 4.53 2.64
N ASN A 156 -4.68 3.35 2.74
CA ASN A 156 -4.54 2.45 3.89
C ASN A 156 -3.10 1.89 4.07
N GLY A 157 -2.24 2.01 3.05
CA GLY A 157 -0.84 1.59 3.13
C GLY A 157 0.13 2.70 3.49
N TRP A 158 -0.36 3.90 3.85
CA TRP A 158 0.48 5.10 3.97
C TRP A 158 0.12 5.94 5.20
N SER A 159 1.15 6.49 5.83
CA SER A 159 0.96 7.48 6.89
C SER A 159 0.21 8.70 6.34
N LEU A 160 -1.02 8.92 6.82
CA LEU A 160 -1.85 10.03 6.38
C LEU A 160 -1.15 11.37 6.58
N LYS A 161 -0.41 11.53 7.69
CA LYS A 161 0.39 12.73 7.97
C LYS A 161 1.43 12.99 6.89
N GLU A 162 2.18 11.96 6.48
CA GLU A 162 3.20 12.11 5.42
C GLU A 162 2.56 12.47 4.08
N VAL A 163 1.45 11.80 3.75
CA VAL A 163 0.68 12.11 2.54
C VAL A 163 0.19 13.56 2.58
N GLU A 164 -0.42 14.00 3.67
CA GLU A 164 -0.92 15.37 3.83
C GLU A 164 0.17 16.43 3.72
N THR A 165 1.38 16.14 4.20
CA THR A 165 2.54 17.06 4.08
C THR A 165 3.18 17.07 2.70
N THR A 166 2.78 16.18 1.78
CA THR A 166 3.32 16.16 0.42
C THR A 166 2.91 17.42 -0.33
N PHE A 167 3.91 18.17 -0.82
CA PHE A 167 3.68 19.40 -1.59
C PHE A 167 3.25 19.08 -3.02
N THR A 168 2.08 19.61 -3.42
CA THR A 168 1.49 19.42 -4.76
C THR A 168 1.08 20.74 -5.41
N GLY A 169 1.65 21.86 -4.94
CA GLY A 169 1.27 23.20 -5.37
C GLY A 169 -0.07 23.66 -4.77
N LEU A 170 -0.89 24.36 -5.57
CA LEU A 170 -2.13 24.99 -5.11
C LEU A 170 -3.24 24.00 -4.72
N ALA A 171 -3.16 22.74 -5.17
CA ALA A 171 -4.15 21.70 -4.88
C ALA A 171 -3.95 21.08 -3.48
N THR A 172 -3.91 21.92 -2.44
CA THR A 172 -3.56 21.52 -1.06
C THR A 172 -4.54 20.53 -0.42
N SER A 173 -5.77 20.43 -0.96
CA SER A 173 -6.81 19.50 -0.47
C SER A 173 -6.94 18.21 -1.29
N ASP A 174 -6.10 18.01 -2.32
CA ASP A 174 -6.14 16.82 -3.18
C ASP A 174 -5.34 15.65 -2.58
N ILE A 175 -5.96 14.93 -1.64
CA ILE A 175 -5.27 13.84 -0.92
C ILE A 175 -4.81 12.70 -1.84
N TYR A 176 -5.53 12.40 -2.92
CA TYR A 176 -5.13 11.37 -3.89
C TYR A 176 -4.02 11.87 -4.81
N GLY A 177 -4.03 13.16 -5.18
CA GLY A 177 -2.90 13.79 -5.87
C GLY A 177 -1.64 13.78 -5.01
N LYS A 178 -1.75 14.12 -3.72
CA LYS A 178 -0.64 14.02 -2.77
C LYS A 178 -0.08 12.61 -2.68
N LEU A 179 -0.95 11.60 -2.53
CA LEU A 179 -0.54 10.21 -2.51
C LEU A 179 0.15 9.80 -3.83
N TYR A 180 -0.41 10.19 -4.97
CA TYR A 180 0.17 9.92 -6.29
C TYR A 180 1.61 10.42 -6.39
N TYR A 181 1.88 11.68 -6.04
CA TYR A 181 3.23 12.24 -6.10
C TYR A 181 4.16 11.58 -5.07
N ARG A 182 3.68 11.31 -3.85
CA ARG A 182 4.44 10.62 -2.81
C ARG A 182 4.91 9.23 -3.28
N ILE A 183 4.02 8.44 -3.88
CA ILE A 183 4.35 7.12 -4.41
C ILE A 183 5.39 7.23 -5.51
N ARG A 184 5.22 8.16 -6.46
CA ARG A 184 6.18 8.32 -7.56
C ARG A 184 7.58 8.70 -7.08
N VAL A 185 7.69 9.62 -6.12
CA VAL A 185 8.97 9.96 -5.51
C VAL A 185 9.58 8.74 -4.81
N THR A 186 8.78 8.01 -4.04
CA THR A 186 9.23 6.82 -3.30
C THR A 186 9.75 5.74 -4.25
N LEU A 187 9.00 5.43 -5.32
CA LEU A 187 9.39 4.44 -6.31
C LEU A 187 10.64 4.89 -7.08
N LYS A 188 10.76 6.17 -7.43
CA LYS A 188 11.95 6.71 -8.09
C LYS A 188 13.19 6.54 -7.21
N THR A 189 13.12 6.98 -5.95
CA THR A 189 14.23 6.83 -5.00
C THR A 189 14.58 5.36 -4.76
N PHE A 190 13.58 4.48 -4.71
CA PHE A 190 13.82 3.04 -4.62
C PHE A 190 14.58 2.50 -5.83
N LEU A 191 14.14 2.84 -7.05
CA LEU A 191 14.77 2.40 -8.30
C LEU A 191 16.20 2.96 -8.45
N GLU A 192 16.43 4.21 -8.06
CA GLU A 192 17.77 4.81 -8.06
C GLU A 192 18.69 4.07 -7.09
N ARG A 193 18.21 3.80 -5.87
CA ARG A 193 18.99 3.10 -4.84
C ARG A 193 19.27 1.65 -5.21
N ILE A 194 18.29 0.90 -5.70
CA ILE A 194 18.51 -0.50 -6.07
C ILE A 194 19.47 -0.62 -7.25
N SER A 195 19.52 0.37 -8.15
CA SER A 195 20.43 0.37 -9.30
C SER A 195 21.91 0.47 -8.93
N SER A 196 22.25 0.93 -7.73
CA SER A 196 23.64 1.04 -7.25
C SER A 196 24.03 -0.05 -6.25
N LEU A 197 23.09 -0.90 -5.84
CA LEU A 197 23.31 -1.97 -4.89
C LEU A 197 23.47 -3.31 -5.60
N SER A 198 24.30 -4.18 -5.04
CA SER A 198 24.28 -5.60 -5.39
C SER A 198 23.17 -6.27 -4.60
N VAL A 199 22.04 -6.53 -5.27
CA VAL A 199 20.84 -7.14 -4.64
C VAL A 199 20.50 -8.43 -5.35
N ALA A 200 20.33 -9.50 -4.56
CA ALA A 200 19.74 -10.75 -4.99
C ALA A 200 18.42 -10.95 -4.26
N PHE A 201 17.41 -11.46 -4.98
CA PHE A 201 16.12 -11.81 -4.42
C PHE A 201 15.95 -13.33 -4.46
N GLU A 202 15.56 -13.90 -3.33
CA GLU A 202 15.15 -15.29 -3.23
C GLU A 202 13.72 -15.33 -2.70
N LEU A 203 12.85 -16.04 -3.41
CA LEU A 203 11.45 -16.21 -3.03
C LEU A 203 11.22 -17.69 -2.73
N LEU A 204 10.79 -17.96 -1.50
CA LEU A 204 10.44 -19.30 -1.03
C LEU A 204 8.94 -19.34 -0.75
N GLN A 205 8.26 -20.35 -1.28
CA GLN A 205 6.86 -20.62 -0.96
C GLN A 205 6.80 -21.81 -0.01
N VAL A 206 7.03 -21.55 1.28
CA VAL A 206 7.03 -22.56 2.34
C VAL A 206 6.29 -22.03 3.56
N ASP A 207 5.78 -22.93 4.38
CA ASP A 207 5.25 -22.56 5.69
C ASP A 207 6.37 -21.94 6.54
N ALA A 208 6.08 -20.81 7.21
CA ALA A 208 7.08 -20.08 8.00
C ALA A 208 7.70 -20.94 9.10
N SER A 209 6.97 -21.93 9.63
CA SER A 209 7.47 -22.86 10.64
C SER A 209 8.53 -23.84 10.10
N ASN A 210 8.51 -24.10 8.79
CA ASN A 210 9.46 -24.99 8.11
C ASN A 210 10.62 -24.23 7.46
N LEU A 211 10.58 -22.89 7.47
CA LEU A 211 11.50 -22.04 6.73
C LEU A 211 12.98 -22.33 7.06
N SER A 212 13.32 -22.57 8.32
CA SER A 212 14.70 -22.87 8.75
C SER A 212 15.31 -24.06 8.02
N GLY A 213 14.51 -25.10 7.71
CA GLY A 213 14.96 -26.28 6.97
C GLY A 213 15.30 -26.00 5.50
N HIS A 214 14.88 -24.85 4.96
CA HIS A 214 15.11 -24.44 3.57
C HIS A 214 16.18 -23.34 3.42
N LEU A 215 16.65 -22.77 4.54
CA LEU A 215 17.62 -21.67 4.53
C LEU A 215 19.07 -22.14 4.65
N GLU A 216 19.32 -23.45 4.66
CA GLU A 216 20.64 -24.03 4.93
C GLU A 216 21.19 -23.49 6.27
N ASN A 217 22.47 -23.11 6.32
CA ASN A 217 23.11 -22.52 7.51
C ASN A 217 23.16 -20.98 7.43
N ARG A 218 22.24 -20.35 6.70
CA ARG A 218 22.22 -18.88 6.54
C ARG A 218 21.71 -18.19 7.81
N VAL A 219 22.36 -17.08 8.14
CA VAL A 219 22.00 -16.19 9.25
C VAL A 219 21.80 -14.77 8.74
N PHE A 220 20.93 -14.01 9.41
CA PHE A 220 20.44 -12.72 8.94
C PHE A 220 20.69 -11.60 9.95
N ASP A 221 21.04 -10.42 9.45
CA ASP A 221 21.13 -9.20 10.26
C ASP A 221 19.75 -8.68 10.66
N ARG A 222 18.74 -8.95 9.84
CA ARG A 222 17.38 -8.47 10.06
C ARG A 222 16.36 -9.43 9.49
N ILE A 223 15.38 -9.79 10.30
CA ILE A 223 14.24 -10.62 9.92
C ILE A 223 12.98 -9.81 10.17
N GLU A 224 12.10 -9.74 9.19
CA GLU A 224 10.77 -9.13 9.31
C GLU A 224 9.74 -10.21 9.01
N VAL A 225 8.78 -10.39 9.92
CA VAL A 225 7.85 -11.53 9.88
C VAL A 225 6.38 -11.13 9.81
N SER A 226 6.08 -9.88 9.47
CA SER A 226 4.71 -9.35 9.43
C SER A 226 3.94 -9.70 10.72
N ASN A 227 2.70 -10.17 10.60
CA ASN A 227 1.77 -10.45 11.69
C ASN A 227 1.74 -11.92 12.15
N ILE A 228 2.72 -12.75 11.76
CA ILE A 228 2.69 -14.18 12.14
C ILE A 228 2.84 -14.41 13.66
N SER A 229 3.27 -13.39 14.41
CA SER A 229 3.39 -13.44 15.87
C SER A 229 2.06 -13.24 16.60
N ASP A 230 0.98 -12.86 15.91
CA ASP A 230 -0.36 -12.82 16.53
C ASP A 230 -0.84 -14.24 16.87
N GLY A 231 -1.67 -14.38 17.90
CA GLY A 231 -2.13 -15.66 18.43
C GLY A 231 -2.95 -16.48 17.43
N GLY A 232 -3.64 -15.81 16.50
CA GLY A 232 -4.33 -16.47 15.38
C GLY A 232 -3.42 -17.13 14.33
N TYR A 233 -2.09 -16.96 14.42
CA TYR A 233 -1.09 -17.57 13.53
C TYR A 233 -0.14 -18.50 14.29
N LEU A 234 1.16 -18.19 14.38
CA LEU A 234 2.12 -18.98 15.16
C LEU A 234 2.16 -18.53 16.63
N GLY A 235 1.79 -17.28 16.90
CA GLY A 235 1.99 -16.67 18.22
C GLY A 235 3.44 -16.30 18.49
N ILE A 236 3.64 -15.32 19.37
CA ILE A 236 4.95 -14.71 19.62
C ILE A 236 6.02 -15.71 20.09
N HIS A 237 5.66 -16.67 20.93
CA HIS A 237 6.63 -17.63 21.48
C HIS A 237 7.21 -18.54 20.40
N GLN A 238 6.36 -19.09 19.54
CA GLN A 238 6.81 -19.98 18.46
C GLN A 238 7.57 -19.17 17.40
N THR A 239 7.09 -17.99 17.04
CA THR A 239 7.80 -17.11 16.09
C THR A 239 9.21 -16.77 16.58
N VAL A 240 9.36 -16.36 17.84
CA VAL A 240 10.69 -16.07 18.42
C VAL A 240 11.56 -17.33 18.46
N GLY A 241 11.00 -18.48 18.83
CA GLY A 241 11.74 -19.75 18.87
C GLY A 241 12.25 -20.22 17.51
N ILE A 242 11.49 -19.99 16.44
CA ILE A 242 11.85 -20.38 15.07
C ILE A 242 12.79 -19.37 14.41
N MET A 243 12.55 -18.07 14.63
CA MET A 243 13.22 -17.01 13.89
C MET A 243 14.50 -16.51 14.57
N SER A 244 14.58 -16.53 15.91
CA SER A 244 15.79 -16.06 16.62
C SER A 244 17.05 -16.85 16.27
N PRO A 245 17.02 -18.19 16.11
CA PRO A 245 18.20 -18.95 15.67
C PRO A 245 18.72 -18.57 14.28
N LEU A 246 17.89 -17.92 13.46
CA LEU A 246 18.28 -17.44 12.13
C LEU A 246 18.92 -16.05 12.18
N LEU A 247 18.92 -15.36 13.33
CA LEU A 247 19.64 -14.11 13.49
C LEU A 247 21.13 -14.35 13.65
N GLN A 248 21.94 -13.40 13.18
CA GLN A 248 23.37 -13.40 13.52
C GLN A 248 23.57 -13.37 15.04
N ALA A 249 24.59 -14.10 15.50
CA ALA A 249 24.93 -14.17 16.90
C ALA A 249 25.36 -12.79 17.44
N PRO A 250 25.04 -12.44 18.71
CA PRO A 250 25.30 -11.10 19.24
C PRO A 250 26.78 -10.68 19.28
N ASP A 251 27.71 -11.65 19.32
CA ASP A 251 29.15 -11.44 19.24
C ASP A 251 29.61 -11.04 17.83
N ILE A 252 28.86 -11.41 16.80
CA ILE A 252 29.11 -11.03 15.39
C ILE A 252 28.38 -9.73 15.06
N ASN A 253 27.08 -9.64 15.38
CA ASN A 253 26.27 -8.47 15.12
C ASN A 253 25.32 -8.19 16.31
N PRO A 254 25.69 -7.27 17.21
CA PRO A 254 24.84 -6.90 18.35
C PRO A 254 23.57 -6.12 17.93
N HIS A 255 23.42 -5.80 16.64
CA HIS A 255 22.26 -5.12 16.07
C HIS A 255 21.34 -6.08 15.28
N ALA A 256 21.62 -7.39 15.29
CA ALA A 256 20.74 -8.36 14.66
C ALA A 256 19.32 -8.24 15.24
N THR A 257 18.31 -8.03 14.38
CA THR A 257 16.95 -7.63 14.83
C THR A 257 15.85 -8.46 14.17
N LEU A 258 14.96 -9.02 15.00
CA LEU A 258 13.66 -9.54 14.58
C LEU A 258 12.59 -8.45 14.71
N ILE A 259 11.83 -8.22 13.64
CA ILE A 259 10.75 -7.24 13.58
C ILE A 259 9.44 -7.98 13.29
N THR A 260 8.43 -7.70 14.10
CA THR A 260 7.08 -8.25 13.93
C THR A 260 6.05 -7.14 14.09
N LEU A 261 4.95 -7.28 13.38
CA LEU A 261 3.70 -6.58 13.62
C LEU A 261 2.82 -7.44 14.55
N LEU A 262 2.12 -6.80 15.47
CA LEU A 262 1.06 -7.42 16.27
C LEU A 262 -0.23 -6.69 15.94
N MET A 263 -1.00 -7.24 14.99
CA MET A 263 -2.23 -6.63 14.50
C MET A 263 -3.41 -6.95 15.42
N ASN A 264 -3.40 -8.11 16.06
CA ASN A 264 -4.56 -8.65 16.80
C ASN A 264 -4.33 -8.73 18.31
N VAL A 265 -3.10 -8.55 18.79
CA VAL A 265 -2.75 -8.70 20.23
C VAL A 265 -3.67 -7.93 21.19
N VAL A 266 -4.16 -6.75 20.79
CA VAL A 266 -5.09 -5.97 21.60
C VAL A 266 -6.42 -6.69 21.73
N ASP A 267 -7.00 -7.09 20.61
CA ASP A 267 -8.31 -7.74 20.56
C ASP A 267 -8.27 -9.13 21.19
N GLU A 268 -7.17 -9.87 21.00
CA GLU A 268 -6.95 -11.20 21.57
C GLU A 268 -6.90 -11.17 23.11
N ASN A 269 -6.50 -10.04 23.71
CA ASN A 269 -6.27 -9.92 25.15
C ASN A 269 -7.20 -8.93 25.86
N MET A 270 -8.11 -8.30 25.12
CA MET A 270 -9.06 -7.37 25.67
C MET A 270 -10.32 -8.11 26.13
N THR A 271 -10.67 -7.96 27.41
CA THR A 271 -11.89 -8.54 27.95
C THR A 271 -13.09 -7.61 27.77
N ASP A 272 -14.31 -8.17 27.82
CA ASP A 272 -15.54 -7.38 27.85
C ASP A 272 -15.57 -6.40 29.03
N GLN A 273 -14.99 -6.80 30.17
CA GLN A 273 -14.86 -5.92 31.33
C GLN A 273 -13.96 -4.73 31.04
N ASP A 274 -12.84 -4.93 30.33
CA ASP A 274 -11.96 -3.84 29.89
C ASP A 274 -12.71 -2.90 28.92
N GLN A 275 -13.58 -3.43 28.04
CA GLN A 275 -14.39 -2.63 27.09
C GLN A 275 -15.40 -1.77 27.84
N ILE A 276 -16.14 -2.38 28.76
CA ILE A 276 -17.16 -1.70 29.57
C ILE A 276 -16.51 -0.62 30.44
N ALA A 277 -15.39 -0.92 31.09
CA ALA A 277 -14.68 0.03 31.94
C ALA A 277 -14.20 1.25 31.15
N ASP A 278 -13.67 1.06 29.94
CA ASP A 278 -13.24 2.16 29.08
C ASP A 278 -14.42 2.98 28.54
N ALA A 279 -15.57 2.35 28.29
CA ALA A 279 -16.76 3.04 27.79
C ALA A 279 -17.44 3.97 28.81
N THR A 280 -17.08 3.89 30.11
CA THR A 280 -17.68 4.73 31.16
C THR A 280 -17.39 6.22 30.98
N MET A 281 -18.28 7.08 31.51
CA MET A 281 -18.13 8.55 31.47
C MET A 281 -16.88 9.06 32.21
N HIS A 282 -16.42 8.32 33.21
CA HIS A 282 -15.28 8.70 34.03
C HIS A 282 -13.93 8.20 33.50
N SER A 283 -13.94 7.36 32.47
CA SER A 283 -12.71 6.78 31.92
C SER A 283 -11.80 7.87 31.32
N PRO A 284 -10.47 7.67 31.34
CA PRO A 284 -9.52 8.59 30.73
C PRO A 284 -9.78 8.81 29.23
N SER A 285 -10.10 7.75 28.50
CA SER A 285 -10.40 7.76 27.06
C SER A 285 -11.63 8.62 26.77
N THR A 286 -12.72 8.42 27.51
CA THR A 286 -13.95 9.22 27.36
C THR A 286 -13.70 10.70 27.69
N LYS A 287 -13.02 10.99 28.79
CA LYS A 287 -12.64 12.38 29.16
C LYS A 287 -11.77 13.06 28.10
N ARG A 288 -10.88 12.31 27.44
CA ARG A 288 -10.04 12.83 26.35
C ARG A 288 -10.89 13.10 25.11
N LEU A 289 -11.74 12.16 24.70
CA LEU A 289 -12.62 12.32 23.54
C LEU A 289 -13.54 13.52 23.68
N LEU A 290 -14.15 13.75 24.85
CA LEU A 290 -15.05 14.88 25.07
C LEU A 290 -14.38 16.25 24.83
N LYS A 291 -13.04 16.34 24.88
CA LYS A 291 -12.30 17.56 24.54
C LYS A 291 -12.19 17.81 23.03
N PHE A 292 -12.20 16.75 22.22
CA PHE A 292 -12.02 16.82 20.77
C PHE A 292 -13.33 16.65 19.99
N LEU A 293 -14.28 15.90 20.55
CA LEU A 293 -15.58 15.55 19.97
C LEU A 293 -16.70 15.80 21.00
N PRO A 294 -16.95 17.07 21.41
CA PRO A 294 -18.06 17.38 22.30
C PRO A 294 -19.41 17.07 21.60
N PRO A 295 -20.42 16.53 22.32
CA PRO A 295 -21.75 16.33 21.76
C PRO A 295 -22.36 17.67 21.39
N ASN A 296 -22.86 17.80 20.16
CA ASN A 296 -23.51 19.02 19.69
C ASN A 296 -25.05 18.98 19.82
N HIS A 297 -25.60 17.80 20.06
CA HIS A 297 -27.02 17.57 20.27
C HIS A 297 -27.25 16.28 21.08
N PRO A 298 -28.45 16.10 21.66
CA PRO A 298 -28.85 14.80 22.18
C PRO A 298 -28.82 13.74 21.08
N PRO A 299 -28.36 12.51 21.36
CA PRO A 299 -28.37 11.45 20.36
C PRO A 299 -29.78 11.14 19.86
N THR A 300 -29.93 11.02 18.55
CA THR A 300 -31.21 10.72 17.90
C THR A 300 -31.53 9.22 17.90
N SER A 301 -30.50 8.36 17.91
CA SER A 301 -30.61 6.90 18.01
C SER A 301 -29.25 6.27 18.34
N ARG A 302 -29.19 4.94 18.48
CA ARG A 302 -27.90 4.21 18.58
C ARG A 302 -27.00 4.32 17.33
N TYR A 303 -27.56 4.79 16.21
CA TYR A 303 -26.85 5.00 14.94
C TYR A 303 -26.55 6.47 14.67
N ASP A 304 -26.69 7.31 15.68
CA ASP A 304 -26.35 8.72 15.59
C ASP A 304 -24.88 8.89 15.12
N PRO A 305 -24.61 9.69 14.07
CA PRO A 305 -23.25 9.84 13.54
C PRO A 305 -22.24 10.34 14.57
N ASP A 306 -22.66 11.15 15.55
CA ASP A 306 -21.76 11.64 16.60
C ASP A 306 -21.44 10.53 17.62
N ILE A 307 -22.40 9.63 17.93
CA ILE A 307 -22.13 8.41 18.72
C ILE A 307 -21.15 7.51 17.98
N ILE A 308 -21.38 7.26 16.69
CA ILE A 308 -20.52 6.40 15.87
C ILE A 308 -19.10 6.98 15.86
N LYS A 309 -18.95 8.28 15.57
CA LYS A 309 -17.64 8.95 15.60
C LYS A 309 -16.96 8.81 16.95
N PHE A 310 -17.69 9.05 18.02
CA PHE A 310 -17.16 8.96 19.38
C PHE A 310 -16.66 7.54 19.70
N SER A 311 -17.43 6.52 19.31
CA SER A 311 -17.06 5.11 19.51
C SER A 311 -15.80 4.75 18.73
N TYR A 312 -15.71 5.11 17.45
CA TYR A 312 -14.54 4.81 16.61
C TYR A 312 -13.29 5.61 17.03
N ALA A 313 -13.46 6.86 17.47
CA ALA A 313 -12.35 7.69 17.92
C ALA A 313 -11.70 7.17 19.22
N ARG A 314 -12.42 6.33 19.98
CA ARG A 314 -11.96 5.76 21.25
C ARG A 314 -10.64 5.01 21.11
N ASP A 315 -10.49 4.23 20.06
CA ASP A 315 -9.32 3.39 19.86
C ASP A 315 -8.05 4.23 19.63
N PHE A 316 -8.20 5.47 19.15
CA PHE A 316 -7.10 6.41 18.94
C PHE A 316 -6.62 7.12 20.21
N VAL A 317 -7.47 7.21 21.23
CA VAL A 317 -7.14 7.93 22.48
C VAL A 317 -6.81 7.01 23.64
N ARG A 318 -7.15 5.73 23.50
CA ARG A 318 -6.99 4.73 24.54
C ARG A 318 -5.54 4.29 24.67
N THR A 319 -5.15 3.95 25.90
CA THR A 319 -3.83 3.38 26.19
C THR A 319 -3.93 1.87 26.35
N TYR A 320 -3.10 1.15 25.60
CA TYR A 320 -3.07 -0.32 25.62
C TYR A 320 -1.92 -0.88 26.49
N ASP A 321 -1.18 -0.04 27.23
CA ASP A 321 -0.03 -0.46 28.02
C ASP A 321 -0.35 -1.60 29.00
N GLN A 322 -1.56 -1.63 29.57
CA GLN A 322 -1.97 -2.72 30.46
C GLN A 322 -2.16 -4.04 29.71
N ILE A 323 -2.63 -4.00 28.47
CA ILE A 323 -2.81 -5.20 27.63
C ILE A 323 -1.44 -5.78 27.28
N PHE A 324 -0.51 -4.95 26.78
CA PHE A 324 0.86 -5.39 26.48
C PHE A 324 1.62 -5.90 27.72
N LYS A 325 1.36 -5.34 28.90
CA LYS A 325 1.94 -5.83 30.17
C LYS A 325 1.45 -7.23 30.54
N ARG A 326 0.20 -7.60 30.23
CA ARG A 326 -0.33 -8.95 30.49
C ARG A 326 0.45 -10.00 29.71
N ASP A 327 0.86 -9.68 28.48
CA ASP A 327 1.66 -10.57 27.63
C ASP A 327 3.17 -10.51 27.87
N LYS A 328 3.62 -9.82 28.93
CA LYS A 328 5.04 -9.58 29.21
C LYS A 328 5.80 -8.98 28.02
N LEU A 329 5.08 -8.33 27.11
CA LEU A 329 5.65 -7.56 26.01
C LEU A 329 6.14 -6.24 26.61
N VAL A 330 7.42 -6.20 27.00
CA VAL A 330 8.06 -4.96 27.45
C VAL A 330 8.25 -4.07 26.23
N ARG A 331 7.82 -2.81 26.34
CA ARG A 331 7.82 -1.81 25.28
C ARG A 331 9.25 -1.47 24.82
N SER A 332 9.83 -2.28 23.94
CA SER A 332 11.09 -1.97 23.24
C SER A 332 10.78 -1.29 21.90
N ARG A 333 10.78 0.05 21.89
CA ARG A 333 10.73 0.93 20.69
C ARG A 333 9.78 0.47 19.57
N PHE A 334 8.47 0.65 19.78
CA PHE A 334 7.52 0.63 18.66
C PHE A 334 7.55 1.97 17.93
N MET A 335 7.90 1.96 16.63
CA MET A 335 7.46 3.02 15.71
C MET A 335 6.03 2.71 15.32
N LEU A 336 5.07 3.51 15.78
CA LEU A 336 3.72 3.54 15.25
C LEU A 336 3.80 3.93 13.77
N VAL A 337 3.80 2.93 12.88
CA VAL A 337 3.51 3.15 11.46
C VAL A 337 1.99 3.19 11.37
N GLY A 338 1.45 4.39 11.16
CA GLY A 338 0.01 4.63 11.16
C GLY A 338 -0.70 3.77 10.12
N SER A 339 -1.70 3.03 10.58
CA SER A 339 -2.77 2.39 9.81
C SER A 339 -3.81 3.39 9.32
#